data_AF-A0A6V7M709-F1
#
_entry.id   AF-A0A6V7M709-F1
#
_cell.length_a   1.000
_cell.length_b   1.000
_cell.length_c   1.000
_cell.angle_alpha   90.00
_cell.angle_beta   90.00
_cell.angle_gamma   90.00
#
_symmetry.space_group_name_H-M   'P 1'
#
loop_
_entity.id
_entity.type
_entity.pdbx_description
1 polymer ?
#
loop_
_entity_poly.entity_id
_entity_poly.type
_entity_poly.pdbx_seq_one_letter_code
_entity_poly.pdbx_strand_id
1 'polypeptide(L)' 'TKDNTVNIIDAYCPHLGANMAHGGKVVGNCLECPFHQWTFRGDGQCDNIPYSKR' A
#
# COMPACT_ATOMS: atom_id res chain seq x y z
N THR A 1 4.19 0.70 10.82
CA THR A 1 4.74 -0.53 10.20
C THR A 1 5.24 -1.44 11.29
N LYS A 2 5.49 -2.72 10.99
CA LYS A 2 5.93 -3.72 11.98
C LYS A 2 7.30 -3.39 12.58
N ASP A 3 8.15 -2.66 11.86
CA ASP A 3 9.48 -2.19 12.28
C ASP A 3 9.48 -0.85 13.04
N ASN A 4 8.30 -0.30 13.36
CA ASN A 4 8.15 1.00 14.03
C ASN A 4 8.78 2.20 13.25
N THR A 5 8.98 2.05 11.94
CA THR A 5 9.50 3.11 11.07
C THR A 5 8.36 3.89 10.41
N VAL A 6 8.40 5.22 10.51
CA VAL A 6 7.45 6.08 9.80
C VAL A 6 7.85 6.19 8.33
N ASN A 7 6.89 6.01 7.44
CA ASN A 7 7.07 6.13 6.00
C ASN A 7 6.02 7.10 5.43
N ILE A 8 6.35 7.77 4.33
CA ILE A 8 5.45 8.68 3.62
C ILE A 8 5.46 8.26 2.15
N ILE A 9 4.28 8.01 1.60
CA ILE A 9 4.05 7.76 0.17
C ILE A 9 2.84 8.57 -0.29
N ASP A 10 2.65 8.69 -1.61
CA ASP A 10 1.50 9.40 -2.16
C ASP A 10 0.17 8.82 -1.65
N ALA A 11 -0.77 9.70 -1.35
CA ALA A 11 -2.07 9.31 -0.79
C ALA A 11 -2.93 8.51 -1.79
N TYR A 12 -2.66 8.60 -3.09
CA TYR A 12 -3.46 7.99 -4.13
C TYR A 12 -2.75 6.78 -4.72
N CYS A 13 -3.48 5.66 -4.78
CA CYS A 13 -2.97 4.42 -5.34
C CYS A 13 -2.65 4.60 -6.84
N PRO A 14 -1.43 4.26 -7.29
CA PRO A 14 -1.02 4.43 -8.69
C PRO A 14 -1.75 3.49 -9.66
N HIS A 15 -2.54 2.52 -9.15
CA HIS A 15 -3.37 1.65 -9.99
C HIS A 15 -4.55 2.41 -10.61
N LEU A 16 -5.54 2.80 -9.79
CA LEU A 16 -6.77 3.46 -10.24
C LEU A 16 -7.19 4.61 -9.31
N GLY A 17 -6.24 5.24 -8.61
CA GLY A 17 -6.47 6.49 -7.88
C GLY A 17 -7.26 6.39 -6.58
N ALA A 18 -7.37 5.19 -5.98
CA ALA A 18 -8.01 5.06 -4.66
C ALA A 18 -7.24 5.84 -3.59
N ASN A 19 -7.94 6.58 -2.73
CA ASN A 19 -7.32 7.31 -1.62
C ASN A 19 -6.95 6.34 -0.48
N MET A 20 -5.66 6.04 -0.35
CA MET A 20 -5.09 5.17 0.67
C MET A 20 -5.00 5.85 2.04
N ALA A 21 -5.09 7.17 2.14
CA ALA A 21 -5.15 7.86 3.43
C ALA A 21 -6.53 7.78 4.11
N HIS A 22 -7.61 7.62 3.33
CA HIS A 22 -8.98 7.53 3.87
C HIS A 22 -9.43 6.09 4.14
N GLY A 23 -8.94 5.11 3.38
CA GLY A 23 -9.35 3.71 3.52
C GLY A 23 -8.20 2.70 3.59
N GLY A 24 -6.96 3.13 3.38
CA GLY A 24 -5.82 2.22 3.46
C GLY A 24 -5.53 1.78 4.89
N LYS A 25 -4.84 0.65 5.01
CA LYS A 25 -4.41 0.12 6.30
C LYS A 25 -2.99 -0.42 6.20
N VAL A 26 -2.28 -0.42 7.32
CA VAL A 26 -0.94 -1.00 7.37
C VAL A 26 -1.05 -2.52 7.53
N VAL A 27 -0.41 -3.26 6.62
CA VAL A 27 -0.28 -4.73 6.66
C VAL A 27 1.20 -5.07 6.64
N GLY A 28 1.71 -5.55 7.78
CA GLY A 28 3.15 -5.75 7.96
C GLY A 28 3.93 -4.43 7.85
N ASN A 29 4.77 -4.31 6.83
CA ASN A 29 5.55 -3.11 6.51
C ASN A 29 5.03 -2.33 5.31
N CYS A 30 3.85 -2.69 4.80
CA CYS A 30 3.26 -2.10 3.61
C CYS A 30 1.95 -1.38 3.93
N LEU A 31 1.62 -0.37 3.12
CA LEU A 31 0.28 0.21 3.05
C LEU A 31 -0.55 -0.59 2.05
N GLU A 32 -1.67 -1.16 2.48
CA GLU A 32 -2.63 -1.85 1.64
C GLU A 32 -3.68 -0.87 1.11
N CYS A 33 -3.86 -0.86 -0.20
CA CYS A 33 -4.90 -0.07 -0.88
C CYS A 33 -6.30 -0.62 -0.55
N PRO A 34 -7.28 0.24 -0.18
CA PRO A 34 -8.63 -0.21 0.17
C PRO A 34 -9.39 -0.89 -0.96
N PHE A 35 -9.04 -0.57 -2.21
CA PHE A 35 -9.85 -0.96 -3.36
C PHE A 35 -9.54 -2.40 -3.81
N HIS A 36 -8.29 -2.67 -4.18
CA HIS A 36 -7.85 -3.94 -4.75
C HIS A 36 -6.80 -4.66 -3.91
N GLN A 37 -6.53 -4.16 -2.70
CA GLN A 37 -5.61 -4.75 -1.73
C GLN A 37 -4.17 -4.92 -2.23
N TRP A 38 -3.75 -4.12 -3.22
CA TRP A 38 -2.34 -3.99 -3.58
C TRP A 38 -1.58 -3.41 -2.38
N THR A 39 -0.41 -3.96 -2.10
CA THR A 39 0.43 -3.48 -1.00
C THR A 39 1.62 -2.68 -1.55
N PHE A 40 1.92 -1.57 -0.89
CA PHE A 40 3.01 -0.67 -1.24
C PHE A 40 3.95 -0.51 -0.05
N ARG A 41 5.25 -0.68 -0.28
CA ARG A 41 6.27 -0.47 0.76
C ARG A 41 6.46 1.02 1.03
N GLY A 42 7.22 1.33 2.08
CA GLY A 42 7.59 2.70 2.44
C GLY A 42 8.41 3.45 1.39
N ASP A 43 9.04 2.74 0.45
CA ASP A 43 9.75 3.32 -0.71
C ASP A 43 8.85 3.53 -1.95
N GLY A 44 7.54 3.28 -1.82
CA GLY A 44 6.56 3.42 -2.89
C GLY A 44 6.48 2.25 -3.86
N GLN A 45 7.35 1.23 -3.75
CA GLN A 45 7.27 0.06 -4.63
C GLN A 45 6.08 -0.84 -4.29
N CYS A 46 5.43 -1.38 -5.32
CA CYS A 46 4.41 -2.40 -5.16
C CYS A 46 5.05 -3.72 -4.74
N ASP A 47 4.66 -4.23 -3.57
CA ASP A 47 5.20 -5.43 -2.96
C ASP A 47 4.39 -6.69 -3.35
N ASN A 48 3.06 -6.54 -3.39
CA ASN A 48 2.16 -7.63 -3.70
C ASN A 48 0.88 -7.14 -4.42
N ILE A 49 0.46 -7.94 -5.39
CA ILE A 49 -0.85 -7.85 -6.06
C ILE A 49 -1.57 -9.17 -5.75
N PRO A 50 -2.54 -9.20 -4.83
CA PRO A 50 -3.06 -10.45 -4.24
C PRO A 50 -3.58 -11.49 -5.25
N TYR A 51 -4.01 -11.03 -6.42
CA TYR A 51 -4.62 -11.84 -7.46
C TYR A 51 -3.77 -11.96 -8.74
N SER A 52 -2.54 -11.43 -8.74
CA SER A 52 -1.61 -11.63 -9.86
C SER A 52 -0.68 -12.79 -9.55
N LYS A 53 -0.41 -13.61 -10.57
CA LYS A 53 0.77 -14.48 -10.53
C LYS A 53 2.01 -13.59 -10.71
N ARG A 54 3.10 -13.95 -10.04
CA ARG A 54 4.42 -13.37 -10.31
C ARG A 54 4.98 -13.94 -11.60
#